data_AF-A0AAT9LZM0-F1
#
_entry.id   AF-A0AAT9LZM0-F1
#
_cell.length_a   1.000
_cell.length_b   1.000
_cell.length_c   1.000
_cell.angle_alpha   90.00
_cell.angle_beta   90.00
_cell.angle_gamma   90.00
#
_symmetry.space_group_name_H-M   'P 1'
#
loop_
_entity.id
_entity.type
_entity.pdbx_description
1 polymer ?
#
loop_
_entity_poly.entity_id
_entity_poly.type
_entity_poly.pdbx_seq_one_letter_code
_entity_poly.pdbx_strand_id
1 'polypeptide(L)'
;MPDFAVNSDTTAQTSSALLNDFSQLTDKLTEVRGKIQNLLSDGYKTPAAQQKFQPFFDEFAKGFDQVNQSLQGIGQYVKSVGDAFDNTDSQLGSSLPSN
;
A
#
# COMPACT_ATOMS: atom_id res chain seq x y z
N MET A 1 22.37 -16.69 23.68
CA MET A 1 22.04 -16.34 22.28
C MET A 1 21.09 -15.15 22.34
N PRO A 2 21.24 -14.12 21.49
CA PRO A 2 20.25 -13.05 21.41
C PRO A 2 18.88 -13.68 21.17
N ASP A 3 17.86 -13.19 21.89
CA ASP A 3 16.48 -13.64 21.76
C ASP A 3 15.97 -13.19 20.39
N PHE A 4 16.24 -13.99 19.35
CA PHE A 4 15.66 -13.82 18.02
C PHE A 4 14.20 -14.28 18.01
N ALA A 5 13.45 -13.99 19.07
CA ALA A 5 12.00 -13.88 19.05
C ALA A 5 11.60 -12.67 18.18
N VAL A 6 12.12 -12.61 16.96
CA VAL A 6 11.44 -11.89 15.89
C VAL A 6 10.13 -12.65 15.77
N ASN A 7 9.07 -11.98 16.19
CA ASN A 7 7.71 -12.46 16.12
C ASN A 7 7.31 -12.50 14.63
N SER A 8 7.90 -13.44 13.87
CA SER A 8 7.76 -13.61 12.42
C SER A 8 6.28 -13.70 12.06
N ASP A 9 5.51 -14.38 12.90
CA ASP A 9 4.05 -14.45 12.81
C ASP A 9 3.40 -13.07 12.88
N THR A 10 3.78 -12.22 13.84
CA THR A 10 3.26 -10.84 13.93
C THR A 10 3.73 -9.98 12.77
N THR A 11 4.98 -10.15 12.31
CA THR A 11 5.48 -9.45 11.13
C THR A 11 4.67 -9.84 9.89
N ALA A 12 4.46 -11.12 9.63
CA ALA A 12 3.68 -11.63 8.49
C ALA A 12 2.19 -11.25 8.57
N GLN A 13 1.58 -11.29 9.75
CA GLN A 13 0.19 -10.87 9.97
C GLN A 13 0.02 -9.37 9.76
N THR A 14 0.86 -8.54 10.36
CA THR A 14 0.82 -7.08 10.21
C THR A 14 1.04 -6.70 8.75
N SER A 15 1.97 -7.38 8.08
CA SER A 15 2.27 -7.23 6.66
C SER A 15 1.05 -7.51 5.78
N SER A 16 0.36 -8.63 6.03
CA SER A 16 -0.83 -9.00 5.29
C SER A 16 -1.99 -8.03 5.55
N ALA A 17 -2.14 -7.57 6.79
CA ALA A 17 -3.13 -6.55 7.15
C ALA A 17 -2.86 -5.22 6.43
N LEU A 18 -1.62 -4.75 6.43
CA LEU A 18 -1.22 -3.53 5.72
C LEU A 18 -1.50 -3.61 4.23
N LEU A 19 -1.18 -4.74 3.58
CA LEU A 19 -1.48 -4.95 2.16
C LEU A 19 -2.99 -4.90 1.87
N ASN A 20 -3.82 -5.45 2.77
CA ASN A 20 -5.27 -5.38 2.64
C ASN A 20 -5.78 -3.93 2.80
N ASP A 21 -5.34 -3.23 3.84
CA ASP A 21 -5.70 -1.82 4.07
C ASP A 21 -5.29 -0.94 2.89
N PHE A 22 -4.15 -1.21 2.27
CA PHE A 22 -3.69 -0.53 1.05
C PHE A 22 -4.62 -0.79 -0.13
N SER A 23 -5.05 -2.03 -0.37
CA SER A 23 -6.02 -2.33 -1.41
C SER A 23 -7.32 -1.55 -1.19
N GLN A 24 -7.84 -1.53 0.03
CA GLN A 24 -9.06 -0.80 0.37
C GLN A 24 -8.91 0.72 0.17
N LEU A 25 -7.74 1.27 0.51
CA LEU A 25 -7.45 2.68 0.29
C LEU A 25 -7.41 3.03 -1.21
N THR A 26 -6.75 2.20 -2.03
CA THR A 26 -6.69 2.37 -3.49
C THR A 26 -8.09 2.31 -4.11
N ASP A 27 -8.93 1.36 -3.67
CA ASP A 27 -10.32 1.26 -4.11
C ASP A 27 -11.11 2.52 -3.75
N LYS A 28 -10.97 3.00 -2.51
CA LYS A 28 -11.70 4.18 -2.04
C LYS A 28 -11.29 5.44 -2.78
N LEU A 29 -10.00 5.62 -3.01
CA LEU A 29 -9.49 6.76 -3.76
C LEU A 29 -9.93 6.71 -5.24
N THR A 30 -10.00 5.53 -5.83
CA THR A 30 -10.56 5.32 -7.19
C THR A 30 -12.04 5.71 -7.25
N GLU A 31 -12.83 5.32 -6.23
CA GLU A 31 -14.24 5.73 -6.10
C GLU A 31 -14.37 7.26 -6.04
N VAL A 32 -13.55 7.92 -5.21
CA VAL A 32 -13.54 9.39 -5.08
C VAL A 32 -13.19 10.06 -6.41
N ARG A 33 -12.17 9.56 -7.12
CA ARG A 33 -11.79 10.05 -8.45
C ARG A 33 -12.97 9.99 -9.42
N GLY A 34 -13.67 8.85 -9.47
CA GLY A 34 -14.83 8.66 -10.33
C GLY A 34 -15.97 9.64 -10.02
N LYS A 35 -16.25 9.89 -8.74
CA LYS A 35 -17.26 10.88 -8.33
C LYS A 35 -16.92 12.29 -8.78
N ILE A 36 -15.65 12.69 -8.68
CA ILE A 36 -15.20 14.01 -9.14
C ILE A 36 -15.33 14.12 -10.66
N GLN A 37 -14.92 13.08 -11.41
CA GLN A 37 -15.07 13.05 -12.86
C GLN A 37 -16.54 13.15 -13.29
N ASN A 38 -17.44 12.43 -12.61
CA ASN A 38 -18.88 12.50 -12.88
C ASN A 38 -19.44 13.90 -12.56
N LEU A 39 -19.00 14.54 -11.47
CA LEU A 39 -19.43 15.90 -11.12
C LEU A 39 -19.04 16.92 -12.20
N LEU A 40 -17.82 16.82 -12.73
CA LEU A 40 -17.32 17.67 -13.82
C LEU A 40 -18.04 17.39 -15.15
N SER A 41 -18.45 16.15 -15.39
CA SER A 41 -19.23 15.76 -16.58
C SER A 41 -20.70 16.20 -16.49
N ASP A 42 -21.36 16.03 -15.35
CA ASP A 42 -22.83 16.05 -15.32
C ASP A 42 -23.42 17.29 -14.63
N GLY A 43 -22.72 17.91 -13.68
CA GLY A 43 -23.32 18.92 -12.78
C GLY A 43 -22.65 20.29 -12.76
N TYR A 44 -21.36 20.40 -13.12
CA TYR A 44 -20.55 21.60 -12.87
C TYR A 44 -19.87 22.16 -14.14
N LYS A 45 -20.59 22.17 -15.27
CA LYS A 45 -20.09 22.48 -16.63
C LYS A 45 -19.93 23.97 -16.98
N THR A 46 -19.85 24.89 -16.02
CA THR A 46 -19.52 26.28 -16.39
C THR A 46 -18.01 26.41 -16.58
N PRO A 47 -17.53 27.10 -17.64
CA PRO A 47 -16.10 27.22 -17.92
C PRO A 47 -15.29 27.77 -16.74
N ALA A 48 -15.86 28.74 -16.01
CA ALA A 48 -15.24 29.34 -14.83
C ALA A 48 -15.08 28.35 -13.67
N ALA A 49 -16.07 27.48 -13.44
CA ALA A 49 -16.00 26.50 -12.37
C ALA A 49 -15.04 25.36 -12.70
N GLN A 50 -14.99 24.94 -13.97
CA GLN A 50 -14.05 23.94 -14.44
C GLN A 50 -12.59 24.42 -14.30
N GLN A 51 -12.32 25.67 -14.67
CA GLN A 51 -10.99 26.27 -14.54
C GLN A 51 -10.53 26.42 -13.08
N LYS A 52 -11.48 26.62 -12.15
CA LYS A 52 -11.22 26.68 -10.70
C LYS A 52 -11.01 25.29 -10.09
N PHE A 53 -11.70 24.26 -10.58
CA PHE A 53 -11.65 22.91 -10.04
C PHE A 53 -10.50 22.06 -10.59
N GLN A 54 -10.05 22.33 -11.83
CA GLN A 54 -8.99 21.57 -12.49
C GLN A 54 -7.71 21.43 -11.64
N PRO A 55 -7.18 22.50 -11.00
CA PRO A 55 -5.95 22.39 -10.20
C PRO A 55 -6.09 21.44 -9.00
N PHE A 56 -7.25 21.44 -8.34
CA PHE A 56 -7.51 20.54 -7.21
C PHE A 56 -7.58 19.08 -7.66
N PHE A 57 -8.15 18.81 -8.84
CA PHE A 57 -8.16 17.46 -9.40
C PHE A 57 -6.78 16.99 -9.81
N ASP A 58 -5.98 17.86 -10.44
CA ASP A 58 -4.61 17.54 -10.86
C ASP A 58 -3.71 17.26 -9.64
N GLU A 59 -3.87 18.03 -8.56
CA GLU A 59 -3.15 17.82 -7.30
C GLU A 59 -3.60 16.52 -6.61
N PHE A 60 -4.90 16.25 -6.57
CA PHE A 60 -5.43 14.97 -6.08
C PHE A 60 -4.88 13.78 -6.87
N ALA A 61 -4.86 13.85 -8.20
CA ALA A 61 -4.34 12.79 -9.05
C ALA A 61 -2.85 12.52 -8.80
N LYS A 62 -2.04 13.58 -8.65
CA LYS A 62 -0.62 13.45 -8.26
C LYS A 62 -0.46 12.80 -6.90
N GLY A 63 -1.20 13.27 -5.89
CA GLY A 63 -1.16 12.70 -4.55
C GLY A 63 -1.57 11.22 -4.53
N PHE A 64 -2.59 10.85 -5.32
CA PHE A 64 -3.03 9.47 -5.50
C PHE A 64 -1.92 8.58 -6.07
N ASP A 65 -1.26 9.01 -7.14
CA ASP A 65 -0.16 8.26 -7.75
C ASP A 65 1.00 8.09 -6.77
N GLN A 66 1.31 9.15 -6.02
CA GLN A 66 2.40 9.16 -5.03
C GLN A 66 2.11 8.23 -3.84
N VAL A 67 0.85 8.19 -3.38
CA VAL A 67 0.41 7.23 -2.37
C VAL A 67 0.57 5.81 -2.91
N ASN A 68 0.01 5.48 -4.08
CA ASN A 68 0.12 4.13 -4.65
C ASN A 68 1.58 3.67 -4.82
N GLN A 69 2.48 4.53 -5.27
CA GLN A 69 3.91 4.22 -5.36
C GLN A 69 4.52 3.92 -3.98
N SER A 70 4.17 4.72 -2.97
CA SER A 70 4.62 4.50 -1.59
C SER A 70 4.11 3.18 -1.03
N LEU A 71 2.83 2.84 -1.30
CA LEU A 71 2.23 1.58 -0.88
C LEU A 71 2.91 0.36 -1.52
N GLN A 72 3.25 0.45 -2.82
CA GLN A 72 4.01 -0.59 -3.50
C GLN A 72 5.40 -0.79 -2.88
N GLY A 73 6.12 0.30 -2.60
CA GLY A 73 7.44 0.23 -1.97
C GLY A 73 7.39 -0.40 -0.58
N ILE A 74 6.40 -0.03 0.24
CA ILE A 74 6.19 -0.63 1.56
C ILE A 74 5.86 -2.12 1.42
N GLY A 75 4.97 -2.50 0.50
CA GLY A 75 4.61 -3.90 0.25
C GLY A 75 5.81 -4.75 -0.18
N GLN A 76 6.67 -4.22 -1.04
CA GLN A 76 7.92 -4.88 -1.44
C GLN A 76 8.88 -5.05 -0.27
N TYR A 77 9.07 -4.01 0.54
CA TYR A 77 9.92 -4.06 1.73
C TYR A 77 9.42 -5.13 2.71
N VAL A 78 8.14 -5.07 3.04
CA VAL A 78 7.44 -6.03 3.90
C VAL A 78 7.63 -7.46 3.41
N LYS A 79 7.41 -7.71 2.12
CA LYS A 79 7.63 -9.02 1.51
C LYS A 79 9.08 -9.48 1.63
N SER A 80 10.03 -8.60 1.34
CA SER A 80 11.46 -8.92 1.42
C SER A 80 11.92 -9.28 2.83
N VAL A 81 11.33 -8.64 3.85
CA VAL A 81 11.59 -8.94 5.26
C VAL A 81 11.06 -10.32 5.61
N GLY A 82 9.84 -10.67 5.20
CA GLY A 82 9.29 -12.01 5.36
C GLY A 82 10.15 -13.08 4.70
N ASP A 83 10.49 -12.89 3.42
CA ASP A 83 11.32 -13.83 2.65
C ASP A 83 12.73 -13.99 3.29
N ALA A 84 13.29 -12.93 3.89
CA ALA A 84 14.58 -13.01 4.59
C ALA A 84 14.50 -13.79 5.92
N PHE A 85 13.39 -13.66 6.66
CA PHE A 85 13.17 -14.42 7.88
C PHE A 85 12.97 -15.90 7.59
N ASP A 86 12.16 -16.26 6.60
CA ASP A 86 11.95 -17.66 6.19
C ASP A 86 13.26 -18.34 5.78
N ASN A 87 14.10 -17.62 5.03
CA ASN A 87 15.42 -18.12 4.64
C ASN A 87 16.36 -18.29 5.83
N THR A 88 16.30 -17.38 6.81
CA THR A 88 17.14 -17.44 8.01
C THR A 88 16.70 -18.59 8.92
N ASP A 89 15.41 -18.78 9.10
CA ASP A 89 14.84 -19.88 9.89
C ASP A 89 15.11 -21.24 9.24
N SER A 90 14.95 -21.35 7.91
CA SER A 90 15.31 -22.56 7.17
C SER A 90 16.79 -22.93 7.35
N GLN A 91 17.69 -21.94 7.30
CA GLN A 91 19.12 -22.16 7.55
C GLN A 91 19.39 -22.60 9.00
N LEU A 92 18.77 -21.94 9.99
CA LEU A 92 18.88 -22.32 11.40
C LEU A 92 18.37 -23.75 11.66
N GLY A 93 17.18 -24.09 11.14
CA GLY A 93 16.60 -25.43 11.23
C GLY A 93 17.46 -26.50 10.57
N SER A 94 18.08 -26.19 9.43
CA SER A 94 19.02 -27.10 8.76
C SER A 94 20.38 -27.25 9.48
N SER A 95 20.74 -26.28 10.33
CA SER A 95 21.97 -26.30 11.13
C SER A 95 21.83 -26.99 12.50
N LEU A 96 20.58 -27.26 12.93
CA LEU A 96 20.31 -28.03 14.13
C LEU A 96 20.55 -29.52 13.84
N PRO A 97 21.46 -30.20 14.55
CA PRO A 97 21.71 -31.61 14.33
C PRO A 97 20.47 -32.44 14.67
N SER A 98 20.13 -33.38 13.79
CA SER A 98 19.11 -34.39 14.01
C SER A 98 19.58 -35.33 15.13
N ASN A 99 19.21 -35.06 16.38
CA ASN A 99 19.37 -35.98 17.50
C ASN A 99 18.01 -36.51 17.93
#